data_AF-A0A1V9X7R4-F1
#
_entry.id   AF-A0A1V9X7R4-F1
#
_cell.length_a   1.000
_cell.length_b   1.000
_cell.length_c   1.000
_cell.angle_alpha   90.00
_cell.angle_beta   90.00
_cell.angle_gamma   90.00
#
_symmetry.space_group_name_H-M   'P 1'
#
loop_
_entity.id
_entity.type
_entity.pdbx_description
1 polymer ?
#
loop_
_entity_poly.entity_id
_entity_poly.type
_entity_poly.pdbx_seq_one_letter_code
_entity_poly.pdbx_strand_id
1 'polypeptide(L)'
;MLQVISDFRQWAYESADPRTRDWFLISNPAYVLTLESAYLYFIYSYGPRMMANRKPYNLKTIISIYNAFMVLANSFFAYKFLRHSYLGGEYNLFCQPMNHSTDENSIALVTNCYWYLLIRALDFLDTVFFVLRKKFDHITAQHVSHHALIVLNGYVFMYMGMDGQTMFGICMNCCIHIVMYSYYFVAMLGPRFKPYLWWKRHLTKAQIYQHIAIIIHGFIPIFYDCGYPPEFIMMMMPQGFLGLALFINFYKFAYENKSLKDSINENVCVLKQD
;
A
#
# COMPACT_ATOMS: atom_id res chain seq x y z
N MET A 1 -25.74 24.20 -13.93
CA MET A 1 -25.08 22.88 -13.90
C MET A 1 -23.71 22.92 -14.56
N LEU A 2 -23.58 23.34 -15.84
CA LEU A 2 -22.28 23.43 -16.51
C LEU A 2 -21.29 24.40 -15.83
N GLN A 3 -21.77 25.54 -15.32
CA GLN A 3 -20.91 26.50 -14.63
C GLN A 3 -20.41 25.98 -13.27
N VAL A 4 -21.27 25.35 -12.47
CA VAL A 4 -20.86 24.69 -11.22
C VAL A 4 -19.80 23.60 -11.48
N ILE A 5 -19.92 22.86 -12.59
CA ILE A 5 -18.94 21.85 -12.98
C ILE A 5 -17.62 22.49 -13.43
N SER A 6 -17.66 23.60 -14.17
CA SER A 6 -16.43 24.32 -14.56
C SER A 6 -15.73 24.93 -13.34
N ASP A 7 -16.47 25.52 -12.42
CA ASP A 7 -15.94 26.16 -11.23
C ASP A 7 -15.29 25.13 -10.30
N PHE A 8 -15.94 23.97 -10.12
CA PHE A 8 -15.37 22.86 -9.36
C PHE A 8 -14.08 22.32 -10.01
N ARG A 9 -14.07 22.17 -11.35
CA ARG A 9 -12.87 21.72 -12.08
C ARG A 9 -11.71 22.70 -11.94
N GLN A 10 -11.98 23.99 -12.01
CA GLN A 10 -10.98 25.04 -11.85
C GLN A 10 -10.41 25.03 -10.44
N TRP A 11 -11.28 25.01 -9.42
CA TRP A 11 -10.86 24.92 -8.02
C TRP A 11 -10.01 23.68 -7.74
N ALA A 12 -10.42 22.53 -8.29
CA ALA A 12 -9.65 21.29 -8.18
C ALA A 12 -8.25 21.47 -8.79
N TYR A 13 -8.18 21.95 -10.04
CA TYR A 13 -6.90 22.17 -10.74
C TYR A 13 -5.96 23.13 -10.00
N GLU A 14 -6.50 24.19 -9.40
CA GLU A 14 -5.73 25.17 -8.62
C GLU A 14 -5.26 24.62 -7.26
N SER A 15 -6.01 23.68 -6.68
CA SER A 15 -5.67 23.04 -5.41
C SER A 15 -4.69 21.88 -5.55
N ALA A 16 -4.46 21.38 -6.76
CA ALA A 16 -3.54 20.29 -7.04
C ALA A 16 -2.08 20.75 -7.03
N ASP A 17 -1.16 19.88 -6.61
CA ASP A 17 0.27 20.15 -6.62
C ASP A 17 0.72 20.47 -8.06
N PRO A 18 1.23 21.69 -8.33
CA PRO A 18 1.60 22.12 -9.67
C PRO A 18 2.70 21.26 -10.29
N ARG A 19 3.48 20.51 -9.48
CA ARG A 19 4.55 19.62 -9.95
C ARG A 19 4.01 18.35 -10.63
N THR A 20 2.80 17.91 -10.28
CA THR A 20 2.27 16.58 -10.65
C THR A 20 0.88 16.63 -11.29
N ARG A 21 0.15 17.75 -11.17
CA ARG A 21 -1.25 17.87 -11.59
C ARG A 21 -1.53 17.53 -13.06
N ASP A 22 -0.55 17.63 -13.94
CA ASP A 22 -0.72 17.32 -15.37
C ASP A 22 -0.28 15.89 -15.73
N TRP A 23 0.19 15.10 -14.76
CA TRP A 23 0.66 13.74 -15.01
C TRP A 23 -0.51 12.78 -15.24
N PHE A 24 -0.23 11.72 -15.99
CA PHE A 24 -1.17 10.61 -16.18
C PHE A 24 -1.58 10.03 -14.81
N LEU A 25 -2.80 9.50 -14.68
CA LEU A 25 -3.41 9.05 -13.42
C LEU A 25 -3.74 10.16 -12.40
N ILE A 26 -2.94 11.23 -12.29
CA ILE A 26 -3.14 12.33 -11.31
C ILE A 26 -4.06 13.42 -11.84
N SER A 27 -3.90 13.79 -13.12
CA SER A 27 -4.64 14.87 -13.77
C SER A 27 -6.15 14.73 -13.78
N ASN A 28 -6.66 13.51 -13.69
CA ASN A 28 -8.08 13.26 -13.65
C ASN A 28 -8.42 12.10 -12.69
N PRO A 29 -9.22 12.34 -11.63
CA PRO A 29 -9.61 11.29 -10.69
C PRO A 29 -10.34 10.12 -11.37
N ALA A 30 -10.97 10.36 -12.53
CA ALA A 30 -11.62 9.29 -13.29
C ALA A 30 -10.65 8.16 -13.67
N TYR A 31 -9.36 8.46 -13.88
CA TYR A 31 -8.38 7.43 -14.24
C TYR A 31 -8.12 6.46 -13.09
N VAL A 32 -7.83 6.97 -11.88
CA VAL A 32 -7.65 6.10 -10.71
C VAL A 32 -8.93 5.35 -10.35
N LEU A 33 -10.10 6.02 -10.41
CA LEU A 33 -11.37 5.38 -10.11
C LEU A 33 -11.73 4.29 -11.13
N THR A 34 -11.40 4.48 -12.40
CA THR A 34 -11.58 3.45 -13.44
C THR A 34 -10.66 2.26 -13.19
N LEU A 35 -9.40 2.52 -12.82
CA LEU A 35 -8.44 1.47 -12.49
C LEU A 35 -8.91 0.63 -11.28
N GLU A 36 -9.32 1.29 -10.19
CA GLU A 36 -9.88 0.64 -8.99
C GLU A 36 -11.13 -0.18 -9.32
N SER A 37 -12.07 0.43 -10.05
CA SER A 37 -13.33 -0.23 -10.42
C SER A 37 -13.07 -1.46 -11.29
N ALA A 38 -12.13 -1.36 -12.25
CA ALA A 38 -11.74 -2.48 -13.10
C ALA A 38 -11.08 -3.60 -12.29
N TYR A 39 -10.21 -3.26 -11.34
CA TYR A 39 -9.57 -4.21 -10.43
C TYR A 39 -10.60 -4.97 -9.59
N LEU A 40 -11.50 -4.26 -8.90
CA LEU A 40 -12.55 -4.86 -8.07
C LEU A 40 -13.55 -5.68 -8.90
N TYR A 41 -13.95 -5.18 -10.06
CA TYR A 41 -14.82 -5.90 -11.00
C TYR A 41 -14.16 -7.20 -11.48
N PHE A 42 -12.87 -7.16 -11.81
CA PHE A 42 -12.12 -8.35 -12.20
C PHE A 42 -12.08 -9.39 -11.08
N ILE A 43 -11.78 -8.98 -9.85
CA ILE A 43 -11.61 -9.91 -8.73
C ILE A 43 -12.94 -10.53 -8.29
N TYR A 44 -13.99 -9.71 -8.14
CA TYR A 44 -15.23 -10.18 -7.53
C TYR A 44 -16.25 -10.70 -8.54
N SER A 45 -16.10 -10.39 -9.83
CA SER A 45 -17.09 -10.76 -10.84
C SER A 45 -16.48 -11.45 -12.06
N TYR A 46 -15.75 -10.71 -12.90
CA TYR A 46 -15.35 -11.23 -14.22
C TYR A 46 -14.35 -12.38 -14.14
N GLY A 47 -13.29 -12.23 -13.34
CA GLY A 47 -12.21 -13.20 -13.20
C GLY A 47 -12.69 -14.57 -12.68
N PRO A 48 -13.42 -14.65 -11.56
CA PRO A 48 -13.99 -15.92 -11.08
C PRO A 48 -14.92 -16.59 -12.10
N ARG A 49 -15.80 -15.82 -12.77
CA ARG A 49 -16.71 -16.34 -13.82
C ARG A 49 -15.93 -16.89 -15.01
N MET A 50 -14.92 -16.16 -15.48
CA MET A 50 -14.03 -16.57 -16.57
C MET A 50 -13.29 -17.87 -16.22
N MET A 51 -12.85 -18.01 -14.96
CA MET A 51 -12.09 -19.17 -14.50
C MET A 51 -12.95 -20.36 -14.10
N ALA A 52 -14.27 -20.21 -13.90
CA ALA A 52 -15.17 -21.26 -13.41
C ALA A 52 -14.96 -22.60 -14.13
N ASN A 53 -15.02 -22.58 -15.46
CA ASN A 53 -14.91 -23.76 -16.33
C ASN A 53 -13.49 -24.01 -16.87
N ARG A 54 -12.47 -23.32 -16.34
CA ARG A 54 -11.08 -23.45 -16.79
C ARG A 54 -10.22 -24.15 -15.74
N LYS A 55 -9.17 -24.85 -16.19
CA LYS A 55 -8.14 -25.36 -15.28
C LYS A 55 -7.27 -24.19 -14.78
N PRO A 56 -6.73 -24.25 -13.55
CA PRO A 56 -5.83 -23.21 -13.05
C PRO A 56 -4.60 -23.10 -13.95
N TYR A 57 -4.22 -21.87 -14.32
CA TYR A 57 -3.09 -21.66 -15.21
C TYR A 57 -1.75 -21.93 -14.50
N ASN A 58 -0.79 -22.50 -15.23
CA ASN A 58 0.57 -22.65 -14.75
C ASN A 58 1.37 -21.36 -15.03
N LEU A 59 1.26 -20.39 -14.12
CA LEU A 59 1.94 -19.09 -14.22
C LEU A 59 3.26 -19.06 -13.44
N LYS A 60 3.89 -20.21 -13.16
CA LYS A 60 5.04 -20.30 -12.25
C LYS A 60 6.17 -19.35 -12.66
N THR A 61 6.58 -19.41 -13.92
CA THR A 61 7.67 -18.60 -14.47
C THR A 61 7.31 -17.11 -14.48
N ILE A 62 6.09 -16.78 -14.90
CA ILE A 62 5.62 -15.38 -14.97
C ILE A 62 5.62 -14.74 -13.58
N ILE A 63 5.06 -15.43 -12.58
CA ILE A 63 5.04 -14.93 -11.18
C ILE A 63 6.47 -14.84 -10.62
N SER A 64 7.35 -15.76 -10.99
CA SER A 64 8.76 -15.68 -10.58
C SER A 64 9.46 -14.45 -11.15
N ILE A 65 9.26 -14.15 -12.44
CA ILE A 65 9.83 -12.95 -13.08
C ILE A 65 9.23 -11.69 -12.47
N TYR A 66 7.91 -11.66 -12.27
CA TYR A 66 7.20 -10.57 -11.60
C TYR A 66 7.76 -10.33 -10.18
N ASN A 67 7.88 -11.35 -9.35
CA ASN A 67 8.42 -11.20 -7.99
C ASN A 67 9.88 -10.69 -8.01
N ALA A 68 10.71 -11.17 -8.93
CA ALA A 68 12.08 -10.66 -9.09
C ALA A 68 12.09 -9.19 -9.50
N PHE A 69 11.24 -8.81 -10.46
CA PHE A 69 11.05 -7.41 -10.85
C PHE A 69 10.61 -6.56 -9.66
N MET A 70 9.63 -7.02 -8.87
CA MET A 70 9.15 -6.30 -7.69
C MET A 70 10.25 -6.12 -6.64
N VAL A 71 11.11 -7.11 -6.41
CA VAL A 71 12.28 -6.95 -5.53
C VAL A 71 13.21 -5.84 -6.05
N LEU A 72 13.55 -5.86 -7.33
CA LEU A 72 14.44 -4.86 -7.94
C LEU A 72 13.82 -3.45 -7.91
N ALA A 73 12.54 -3.33 -8.26
CA ALA A 73 11.81 -2.07 -8.25
C ALA A 73 11.77 -1.48 -6.83
N ASN A 74 11.36 -2.27 -5.83
CA ASN A 74 11.33 -1.81 -4.43
C ASN A 74 12.73 -1.46 -3.91
N SER A 75 13.78 -2.17 -4.33
CA SER A 75 15.17 -1.86 -3.96
C SER A 75 15.62 -0.53 -4.57
N PHE A 76 15.29 -0.29 -5.84
CA PHE A 76 15.55 0.98 -6.52
C PHE A 76 14.84 2.14 -5.81
N PHE A 77 13.55 2.00 -5.52
CA PHE A 77 12.78 3.04 -4.84
C PHE A 77 13.22 3.25 -3.40
N ALA A 78 13.53 2.19 -2.64
CA ALA A 78 14.10 2.33 -1.30
C ALA A 78 15.40 3.16 -1.33
N TYR A 79 16.29 2.87 -2.27
CA TYR A 79 17.52 3.65 -2.45
C TYR A 79 17.23 5.11 -2.81
N LYS A 80 16.35 5.35 -3.80
CA LYS A 80 15.99 6.71 -4.23
C LYS A 80 15.35 7.51 -3.12
N PHE A 81 14.36 6.96 -2.42
CA PHE A 81 13.70 7.64 -1.32
C PHE A 81 14.68 7.93 -0.19
N LEU A 82 15.48 6.96 0.25
CA LEU A 82 16.49 7.21 1.29
C LEU A 82 17.50 8.28 0.88
N ARG A 83 17.96 8.27 -0.38
CA ARG A 83 18.94 9.24 -0.90
C ARG A 83 18.37 10.66 -0.96
N HIS A 84 17.15 10.82 -1.45
CA HIS A 84 16.51 12.12 -1.65
C HIS A 84 15.80 12.67 -0.40
N SER A 85 15.66 11.86 0.67
CA SER A 85 15.11 12.28 1.96
C SER A 85 16.18 12.31 3.07
N TYR A 86 16.48 11.19 3.70
CA TYR A 86 17.27 11.15 4.94
C TYR A 86 18.80 11.18 4.73
N LEU A 87 19.33 10.52 3.69
CA LEU A 87 20.77 10.35 3.47
C LEU A 87 21.38 11.44 2.57
N GLY A 88 20.58 12.40 2.14
CA GLY A 88 21.03 13.43 1.19
C GLY A 88 20.05 14.59 0.98
N GLY A 89 18.78 14.45 1.40
CA GLY A 89 17.80 15.54 1.40
C GLY A 89 17.63 16.23 2.75
N GLU A 90 18.43 15.87 3.76
CA GLU A 90 18.42 16.47 5.11
C GLU A 90 17.07 16.38 5.85
N TYR A 91 16.29 15.31 5.60
CA TYR A 91 14.98 15.14 6.26
C TYR A 91 15.16 14.89 7.74
N ASN A 92 14.37 15.60 8.55
CA ASN A 92 14.28 15.35 9.96
C ASN A 92 13.42 14.10 10.20
N LEU A 93 14.03 13.07 10.81
CA LEU A 93 13.33 11.82 11.11
C LEU A 93 12.22 11.99 12.15
N PHE A 94 12.30 13.00 13.01
CA PHE A 94 11.28 13.24 14.03
C PHE A 94 10.02 13.87 13.41
N CYS A 95 10.16 15.04 12.78
CA CYS A 95 9.04 15.74 12.16
C CYS A 95 9.53 16.50 10.92
N GLN A 96 8.97 16.20 9.76
CA GLN A 96 9.37 16.78 8.49
C GLN A 96 8.19 17.54 7.83
N PRO A 97 8.33 18.85 7.55
CA PRO A 97 7.32 19.60 6.82
C PRO A 97 7.15 19.09 5.39
N MET A 98 6.00 19.42 4.80
CA MET A 98 5.80 19.23 3.38
C MET A 98 6.48 20.36 2.60
N ASN A 99 7.14 20.04 1.48
CA ASN A 99 7.79 21.01 0.62
C ASN A 99 7.24 20.92 -0.81
N HIS A 100 6.78 22.06 -1.35
CA HIS A 100 6.33 22.19 -2.74
C HIS A 100 7.36 22.88 -3.65
N SER A 101 8.60 23.00 -3.20
CA SER A 101 9.67 23.56 -4.02
C SER A 101 9.86 22.77 -5.32
N THR A 102 10.34 23.49 -6.33
CA THR A 102 10.64 22.96 -7.66
C THR A 102 12.14 22.79 -7.87
N ASP A 103 12.93 22.68 -6.79
CA ASP A 103 14.35 22.33 -6.90
C ASP A 103 14.52 20.90 -7.39
N GLU A 104 15.73 20.59 -7.86
CA GLU A 104 16.05 19.31 -8.46
C GLU A 104 15.76 18.11 -7.54
N ASN A 105 15.99 18.25 -6.23
CA ASN A 105 15.76 17.17 -5.27
C ASN A 105 14.25 16.93 -5.05
N SER A 106 13.49 18.00 -4.84
CA SER A 106 12.03 17.91 -4.65
C SER A 106 11.31 17.37 -5.90
N ILE A 107 11.71 17.81 -7.09
CA ILE A 107 11.15 17.27 -8.35
C ILE A 107 11.54 15.80 -8.53
N ALA A 108 12.79 15.42 -8.23
CA ALA A 108 13.21 14.03 -8.29
C ALA A 108 12.42 13.15 -7.30
N LEU A 109 12.20 13.62 -6.07
CA LEU A 109 11.46 12.89 -5.05
C LEU A 109 10.02 12.63 -5.47
N VAL A 110 9.28 13.68 -5.86
CA VAL A 110 7.87 13.54 -6.26
C VAL A 110 7.72 12.73 -7.55
N THR A 111 8.68 12.83 -8.48
CA THR A 111 8.74 11.96 -9.68
C THR A 111 8.90 10.50 -9.30
N ASN A 112 9.79 10.18 -8.34
CA ASN A 112 9.93 8.82 -7.84
C ASN A 112 8.67 8.34 -7.10
N CYS A 113 7.98 9.21 -6.35
CA CYS A 113 6.69 8.90 -5.72
C CYS A 113 5.62 8.54 -6.75
N TYR A 114 5.55 9.26 -7.88
CA TYR A 114 4.65 8.92 -8.98
C TYR A 114 4.93 7.55 -9.58
N TRP A 115 6.19 7.26 -9.92
CA TRP A 115 6.53 5.94 -10.45
C TRP A 115 6.29 4.84 -9.42
N TYR A 116 6.50 5.12 -8.14
CA TYR A 116 6.19 4.20 -7.06
C TYR A 116 4.68 3.93 -6.92
N LEU A 117 3.83 4.94 -7.12
CA LEU A 117 2.37 4.75 -7.19
C LEU A 117 1.99 3.78 -8.31
N LEU A 118 2.65 3.88 -9.48
CA LEU A 118 2.44 2.92 -10.56
C LEU A 118 2.92 1.50 -10.18
N ILE A 119 4.04 1.36 -9.45
CA ILE A 119 4.44 0.07 -8.89
C ILE A 119 3.40 -0.45 -7.89
N ARG A 120 2.80 0.39 -7.05
CA ARG A 120 1.71 -0.02 -6.15
C ARG A 120 0.47 -0.47 -6.91
N ALA A 121 0.14 0.18 -8.02
CA ALA A 121 -0.92 -0.28 -8.93
C ALA A 121 -0.57 -1.62 -9.59
N LEU A 122 0.72 -1.90 -9.87
CA LEU A 122 1.14 -3.22 -10.36
C LEU A 122 0.96 -4.33 -9.32
N ASP A 123 0.91 -4.02 -8.02
CA ASP A 123 0.59 -5.02 -6.99
C ASP A 123 -0.79 -5.67 -7.22
N PHE A 124 -1.70 -5.02 -7.95
CA PHE A 124 -2.99 -5.63 -8.34
C PHE A 124 -2.81 -6.96 -9.09
N LEU A 125 -1.68 -7.14 -9.77
CA LEU A 125 -1.35 -8.38 -10.44
C LEU A 125 -1.21 -9.56 -9.47
N ASP A 126 -0.85 -9.34 -8.20
CA ASP A 126 -0.81 -10.39 -7.19
C ASP A 126 -2.19 -11.06 -7.05
N THR A 127 -3.23 -10.25 -6.93
CA THR A 127 -4.61 -10.76 -6.84
C THR A 127 -5.08 -11.36 -8.16
N VAL A 128 -4.70 -10.78 -9.30
CA VAL A 128 -4.97 -11.36 -10.62
C VAL A 128 -4.36 -12.76 -10.74
N PHE A 129 -3.11 -12.94 -10.31
CA PHE A 129 -2.45 -14.24 -10.29
C PHE A 129 -3.17 -15.23 -9.37
N PHE A 130 -3.71 -14.80 -8.23
CA PHE A 130 -4.53 -15.66 -7.37
C PHE A 130 -5.80 -16.14 -8.09
N VAL A 131 -6.53 -15.25 -8.77
CA VAL A 131 -7.72 -15.61 -9.55
C VAL A 131 -7.36 -16.61 -10.66
N LEU A 132 -6.34 -16.29 -11.46
CA LEU A 132 -5.89 -17.13 -12.59
C LEU A 132 -5.37 -18.50 -12.17
N ARG A 133 -4.90 -18.65 -10.94
CA ARG A 133 -4.47 -19.92 -10.34
C ARG A 133 -5.54 -20.62 -9.51
N LYS A 134 -6.76 -20.07 -9.46
CA LYS A 134 -7.86 -20.54 -8.59
C LYS A 134 -7.45 -20.64 -7.11
N LYS A 135 -6.71 -19.65 -6.63
CA LYS A 135 -6.24 -19.52 -5.24
C LYS A 135 -7.07 -18.49 -4.49
N PHE A 136 -8.40 -18.68 -4.49
CA PHE A 136 -9.35 -17.74 -3.90
C PHE A 136 -9.17 -17.55 -2.38
N ASP A 137 -8.65 -18.55 -1.66
CA ASP A 137 -8.35 -18.44 -0.22
C ASP A 137 -7.29 -17.36 0.08
N HIS A 138 -6.49 -16.96 -0.91
CA HIS A 138 -5.51 -15.89 -0.78
C HIS A 138 -6.11 -14.50 -1.02
N ILE A 139 -7.32 -14.41 -1.59
CA ILE A 139 -8.04 -13.17 -1.85
C ILE A 139 -8.84 -12.81 -0.59
N THR A 140 -8.12 -12.35 0.44
CA THR A 140 -8.73 -11.96 1.71
C THR A 140 -9.20 -10.51 1.67
N ALA A 141 -10.12 -10.15 2.56
CA ALA A 141 -10.55 -8.76 2.74
C ALA A 141 -9.36 -7.84 3.02
N GLN A 142 -8.38 -8.31 3.81
CA GLN A 142 -7.13 -7.60 4.08
C GLN A 142 -6.34 -7.31 2.83
N HIS A 143 -6.15 -8.32 1.97
CA HIS A 143 -5.34 -8.16 0.76
C HIS A 143 -6.00 -7.15 -0.20
N VAL A 144 -7.29 -7.35 -0.51
CA VAL A 144 -7.99 -6.49 -1.48
C VAL A 144 -8.17 -5.07 -0.96
N SER A 145 -8.59 -4.89 0.31
CA SER A 145 -8.77 -3.55 0.88
C SER A 145 -7.45 -2.79 0.97
N HIS A 146 -6.36 -3.46 1.36
CA HIS A 146 -5.04 -2.85 1.41
C HIS A 146 -4.59 -2.36 0.03
N HIS A 147 -4.65 -3.21 -1.00
CA HIS A 147 -4.19 -2.83 -2.34
C HIS A 147 -5.02 -1.68 -2.91
N ALA A 148 -6.35 -1.74 -2.81
CA ALA A 148 -7.22 -0.65 -3.27
C ALA A 148 -6.98 0.67 -2.51
N LEU A 149 -6.88 0.61 -1.17
CA LEU A 149 -6.70 1.83 -0.38
C LEU A 149 -5.32 2.45 -0.57
N ILE A 150 -4.25 1.67 -0.76
CA ILE A 150 -2.90 2.20 -0.99
C ILE A 150 -2.84 3.01 -2.30
N VAL A 151 -3.47 2.52 -3.38
CA VAL A 151 -3.46 3.22 -4.67
C VAL A 151 -4.37 4.45 -4.63
N LEU A 152 -5.55 4.35 -4.02
CA LEU A 152 -6.44 5.49 -3.84
C LEU A 152 -5.83 6.59 -2.96
N ASN A 153 -5.27 6.23 -1.80
CA ASN A 153 -4.60 7.20 -0.94
C ASN A 153 -3.35 7.76 -1.63
N GLY A 154 -2.57 6.92 -2.31
CA GLY A 154 -1.40 7.36 -3.07
C GLY A 154 -1.76 8.39 -4.15
N TYR A 155 -2.90 8.24 -4.85
CA TYR A 155 -3.41 9.28 -5.75
C TYR A 155 -3.69 10.59 -5.02
N VAL A 156 -4.39 10.55 -3.87
CA VAL A 156 -4.72 11.77 -3.11
C VAL A 156 -3.46 12.46 -2.60
N PHE A 157 -2.48 11.72 -2.09
CA PHE A 157 -1.19 12.26 -1.69
C PHE A 157 -0.43 12.87 -2.87
N MET A 158 -0.40 12.20 -4.02
CA MET A 158 0.23 12.75 -5.23
C MET A 158 -0.45 14.01 -5.75
N TYR A 159 -1.77 14.09 -5.60
CA TYR A 159 -2.58 15.25 -5.95
C TYR A 159 -2.31 16.44 -5.02
N MET A 160 -2.13 16.19 -3.73
CA MET A 160 -1.92 17.24 -2.72
C MET A 160 -0.44 17.64 -2.55
N GLY A 161 0.48 16.76 -2.95
CA GLY A 161 1.94 16.94 -2.87
C GLY A 161 2.57 15.92 -1.95
N MET A 162 2.95 14.78 -2.52
CA MET A 162 3.47 13.63 -1.77
C MET A 162 4.91 13.90 -1.32
N ASP A 163 5.06 14.37 -0.09
CA ASP A 163 6.35 14.69 0.52
C ASP A 163 6.28 14.68 2.07
N GLY A 164 7.39 14.99 2.75
CA GLY A 164 7.45 15.28 4.18
C GLY A 164 7.33 14.04 5.07
N GLN A 165 6.54 14.15 6.14
CA GLN A 165 6.39 13.11 7.18
C GLN A 165 6.08 11.71 6.61
N THR A 166 5.25 11.63 5.58
CA THR A 166 4.84 10.35 4.96
C THR A 166 6.00 9.59 4.31
N MET A 167 7.13 10.24 4.05
CA MET A 167 8.32 9.62 3.45
C MET A 167 8.89 8.48 4.29
N PHE A 168 8.81 8.58 5.63
CA PHE A 168 9.20 7.50 6.52
C PHE A 168 8.41 6.21 6.22
N GLY A 169 7.10 6.34 6.08
CA GLY A 169 6.22 5.22 5.79
C GLY A 169 6.49 4.58 4.44
N ILE A 170 6.76 5.40 3.42
CA ILE A 170 7.11 4.94 2.07
C ILE A 170 8.45 4.17 2.09
N CYS A 171 9.48 4.71 2.74
CA CYS A 171 10.77 4.03 2.90
C CYS A 171 10.63 2.68 3.60
N MET A 172 9.93 2.65 4.75
CA MET A 172 9.67 1.43 5.51
C MET A 172 8.87 0.39 4.69
N ASN A 173 7.89 0.86 3.91
CA ASN A 173 7.11 0.01 3.02
C ASN A 173 7.97 -0.62 1.92
N CYS A 174 8.83 0.17 1.26
CA CYS A 174 9.76 -0.38 0.27
C CYS A 174 10.65 -1.47 0.89
N CYS A 175 11.24 -1.21 2.07
CA CYS A 175 12.09 -2.19 2.76
C CYS A 175 11.36 -3.51 3.04
N ILE A 176 10.13 -3.45 3.57
CA ILE A 176 9.35 -4.66 3.84
C ILE A 176 8.91 -5.35 2.56
N HIS A 177 8.58 -4.60 1.50
CA HIS A 177 8.23 -5.18 0.21
C HIS A 177 9.41 -5.89 -0.46
N ILE A 178 10.66 -5.40 -0.31
CA ILE A 178 11.86 -6.13 -0.76
C ILE A 178 11.90 -7.52 -0.11
N VAL A 179 11.72 -7.58 1.21
CA VAL A 179 11.78 -8.84 1.96
C VAL A 179 10.60 -9.75 1.60
N MET A 180 9.39 -9.19 1.49
CA MET A 180 8.16 -9.92 1.15
C MET A 180 8.22 -10.52 -0.26
N TYR A 181 8.57 -9.73 -1.28
CA TYR A 181 8.68 -10.24 -2.65
C TYR A 181 9.88 -11.19 -2.81
N SER A 182 10.95 -11.04 -2.03
CA SER A 182 12.04 -12.02 -1.97
C SER A 182 11.54 -13.37 -1.44
N TYR A 183 10.71 -13.36 -0.39
CA TYR A 183 10.06 -14.57 0.12
C TYR A 183 9.19 -15.21 -0.96
N TYR A 184 8.35 -14.43 -1.65
CA TYR A 184 7.48 -14.96 -2.71
C TYR A 184 8.27 -15.47 -3.92
N PHE A 185 9.35 -14.81 -4.31
CA PHE A 185 10.25 -15.27 -5.36
C PHE A 185 10.82 -16.64 -5.03
N VAL A 186 11.42 -16.80 -3.84
CA VAL A 186 12.00 -18.07 -3.39
C VAL A 186 10.94 -19.17 -3.28
N ALA A 187 9.74 -18.82 -2.81
CA ALA A 187 8.59 -19.75 -2.75
C ALA A 187 8.19 -20.28 -4.14
N MET A 188 8.44 -19.52 -5.21
CA MET A 188 8.17 -19.93 -6.57
C MET A 188 9.26 -20.81 -7.19
N LEU A 189 10.48 -20.88 -6.64
CA LEU A 189 11.56 -21.71 -7.21
C LEU A 189 11.28 -23.22 -7.11
N GLY A 190 10.43 -23.65 -6.18
CA GLY A 190 9.86 -25.00 -6.14
C GLY A 190 10.01 -25.70 -4.78
N PRO A 191 9.63 -26.99 -4.71
CA PRO A 191 9.59 -27.73 -3.44
C PRO A 191 10.92 -27.80 -2.71
N ARG A 192 12.05 -27.81 -3.45
CA ARG A 192 13.42 -27.83 -2.88
C ARG A 192 13.70 -26.62 -1.97
N PHE A 193 13.07 -25.47 -2.24
CA PHE A 193 13.31 -24.24 -1.48
C PHE A 193 12.34 -24.06 -0.30
N LYS A 194 11.24 -24.83 -0.25
CA LYS A 194 10.24 -24.73 0.82
C LYS A 194 10.81 -24.90 2.24
N PRO A 195 11.76 -25.82 2.53
CA PRO A 195 12.32 -25.98 3.86
C PRO A 195 13.04 -24.72 4.38
N TYR A 196 13.60 -23.90 3.48
CA TYR A 196 14.34 -22.68 3.83
C TYR A 196 13.41 -21.49 4.12
N LEU A 197 12.10 -21.63 3.91
CA LEU A 197 11.09 -20.57 4.10
C LEU A 197 10.45 -20.59 5.50
N TRP A 198 11.17 -21.11 6.50
CA TRP A 198 10.73 -21.22 7.90
C TRP A 198 10.41 -19.85 8.54
N TRP A 199 10.99 -18.77 8.00
CA TRP A 199 10.88 -17.42 8.54
C TRP A 199 9.62 -16.65 8.13
N LYS A 200 8.64 -17.31 7.49
CA LYS A 200 7.34 -16.71 7.12
C LYS A 200 6.68 -15.98 8.30
N ARG A 201 6.72 -16.57 9.50
CA ARG A 201 6.12 -15.98 10.71
C ARG A 201 6.83 -14.67 11.13
N HIS A 202 8.16 -14.61 10.96
CA HIS A 202 8.94 -13.41 11.28
C HIS A 202 8.67 -12.28 10.28
N LEU A 203 8.45 -12.60 9.01
CA LEU A 203 8.01 -11.63 8.01
C LEU A 203 6.67 -10.97 8.41
N THR A 204 5.68 -11.77 8.81
CA THR A 204 4.39 -11.23 9.27
C THR A 204 4.56 -10.34 10.50
N LYS A 205 5.41 -10.72 11.45
CA LYS A 205 5.74 -9.85 12.61
C LYS A 205 6.40 -8.55 12.18
N ALA A 206 7.33 -8.58 11.22
CA ALA A 206 7.97 -7.38 10.70
C ALA A 206 6.96 -6.43 10.04
N GLN A 207 5.97 -6.95 9.30
CA GLN A 207 4.86 -6.17 8.73
C GLN A 207 3.99 -5.50 9.81
N ILE A 208 3.73 -6.18 10.93
CA ILE A 208 3.00 -5.63 12.07
C ILE A 208 3.81 -4.50 12.73
N TYR A 209 5.09 -4.73 13.02
CA TYR A 209 5.95 -3.71 13.63
C TYR A 209 6.13 -2.50 12.70
N GLN A 210 6.19 -2.72 11.40
CA GLN A 210 6.20 -1.66 10.41
C GLN A 210 4.94 -0.78 10.52
N HIS A 211 3.74 -1.38 10.56
CA HIS A 211 2.51 -0.61 10.70
C HIS A 211 2.49 0.20 12.00
N ILE A 212 2.91 -0.41 13.12
CA ILE A 212 2.99 0.29 14.41
C ILE A 212 3.95 1.49 14.31
N ALA A 213 5.14 1.30 13.74
CA ALA A 213 6.12 2.36 13.59
C ALA A 213 5.59 3.51 12.70
N ILE A 214 4.93 3.19 11.59
CA ILE A 214 4.34 4.19 10.68
C ILE A 214 3.22 4.96 11.36
N ILE A 215 2.37 4.29 12.14
CA ILE A 215 1.29 4.95 12.89
C ILE A 215 1.87 5.90 13.93
N ILE A 216 2.83 5.45 14.75
CA ILE A 216 3.47 6.28 15.78
C ILE A 216 4.15 7.50 15.16
N HIS A 217 4.94 7.30 14.09
CA HIS A 217 5.61 8.38 13.38
C HIS A 217 4.62 9.35 12.72
N GLY A 218 3.54 8.81 12.14
CA GLY A 218 2.46 9.59 11.56
C GLY A 218 1.73 10.48 12.56
N PHE A 219 1.61 10.08 13.84
CA PHE A 219 0.95 10.89 14.87
C PHE A 219 1.74 12.14 15.29
N ILE A 220 3.05 12.21 15.01
CA ILE A 220 3.89 13.31 15.51
C ILE A 220 3.37 14.68 15.07
N PRO A 221 3.07 14.96 13.78
CA PRO A 221 2.58 16.26 13.34
C PRO A 221 1.20 16.67 13.89
N ILE A 222 0.42 15.71 14.43
CA ILE A 222 -0.87 16.03 15.06
C ILE A 222 -0.65 16.73 16.42
N PHE A 223 0.42 16.36 17.13
CA PHE A 223 0.72 16.87 18.48
C PHE A 223 1.89 17.85 18.50
N TYR A 224 2.67 17.93 17.42
CA TYR A 224 3.84 18.79 17.30
C TYR A 224 3.78 19.54 15.97
N ASP A 225 3.69 20.88 16.03
CA ASP A 225 3.67 21.71 14.83
C ASP A 225 5.08 21.80 14.23
N CYS A 226 5.29 21.09 13.13
CA CYS A 226 6.49 21.20 12.30
C CYS A 226 6.18 21.66 10.87
N GLY A 227 5.00 22.26 10.64
CA GLY A 227 4.58 22.69 9.29
C GLY A 227 4.14 21.57 8.35
N TYR A 228 3.90 20.35 8.88
CA TYR A 228 3.22 19.30 8.13
C TYR A 228 1.71 19.34 8.42
N PRO A 229 0.83 19.45 7.41
CA PRO A 229 -0.61 19.57 7.62
C PRO A 229 -1.20 18.32 8.31
N PRO A 230 -1.80 18.46 9.51
CA PRO A 230 -2.37 17.33 10.25
C PRO A 230 -3.50 16.61 9.51
N GLU A 231 -4.21 17.30 8.62
CA GLU A 231 -5.34 16.79 7.85
C GLU A 231 -4.96 15.56 7.02
N PHE A 232 -3.75 15.55 6.44
CA PHE A 232 -3.26 14.43 5.65
C PHE A 232 -2.98 13.19 6.50
N ILE A 233 -2.46 13.39 7.70
CA ILE A 233 -2.29 12.29 8.65
C ILE A 233 -3.66 11.74 9.07
N MET A 234 -4.61 12.61 9.42
CA MET A 234 -5.95 12.21 9.83
C MET A 234 -6.67 11.41 8.74
N MET A 235 -6.47 11.75 7.47
CA MET A 235 -7.00 10.99 6.34
C MET A 235 -6.38 9.58 6.23
N MET A 236 -5.08 9.43 6.48
CA MET A 236 -4.37 8.15 6.37
C MET A 236 -4.59 7.22 7.58
N MET A 237 -4.83 7.77 8.77
CA MET A 237 -4.93 6.99 10.01
C MET A 237 -5.97 5.85 9.97
N PRO A 238 -7.21 6.04 9.46
CA PRO A 238 -8.18 4.96 9.36
C PRO A 238 -7.64 3.74 8.59
N GLN A 239 -6.90 3.97 7.51
CA GLN A 239 -6.26 2.90 6.75
C GLN A 239 -5.16 2.21 7.58
N GLY A 240 -4.31 2.98 8.27
CA GLY A 240 -3.26 2.44 9.14
C GLY A 240 -3.82 1.52 10.22
N PHE A 241 -4.87 1.95 10.91
CA PHE A 241 -5.55 1.14 11.94
C PHE A 241 -6.23 -0.09 11.37
N LEU A 242 -6.94 0.06 10.25
CA LEU A 242 -7.56 -1.08 9.56
C LEU A 242 -6.49 -2.11 9.15
N GLY A 243 -5.39 -1.66 8.56
CA GLY A 243 -4.26 -2.51 8.17
C GLY A 243 -3.69 -3.26 9.37
N LEU A 244 -3.38 -2.55 10.46
CA LEU A 244 -2.86 -3.16 11.68
C LEU A 244 -3.81 -4.20 12.28
N ALA A 245 -5.10 -3.87 12.40
CA ALA A 245 -6.12 -4.78 12.93
C ALA A 245 -6.23 -6.06 12.09
N LEU A 246 -6.21 -5.92 10.76
CA LEU A 246 -6.29 -7.06 9.85
C LEU A 246 -5.02 -7.92 9.88
N PHE A 247 -3.83 -7.32 9.96
CA PHE A 247 -2.58 -8.07 10.12
C PHE A 247 -2.51 -8.84 11.44
N ILE A 248 -2.98 -8.25 12.54
CA ILE A 248 -3.09 -8.93 13.83
C ILE A 248 -4.08 -10.10 13.75
N ASN A 249 -5.24 -9.88 13.12
CA ASN A 249 -6.24 -10.93 12.90
C ASN A 249 -5.65 -12.09 12.06
N PHE A 250 -5.01 -11.78 10.94
CA PHE A 250 -4.33 -12.77 10.11
C PHE A 250 -3.27 -13.54 10.88
N TYR A 251 -2.46 -12.86 11.71
CA TYR A 251 -1.43 -13.51 12.50
C TYR A 251 -2.02 -14.49 13.52
N LYS A 252 -3.07 -14.09 14.24
CA LYS A 252 -3.77 -14.96 15.21
C LYS A 252 -4.39 -16.19 14.50
N PHE A 253 -5.08 -15.96 13.39
CA PHE A 253 -5.72 -17.02 12.62
C PHE A 253 -4.71 -18.00 12.00
N ALA A 254 -3.63 -17.48 11.40
CA ALA A 254 -2.68 -18.30 10.65
C ALA A 254 -1.62 -19.01 11.52
N TYR A 255 -1.33 -18.50 12.72
CA TYR A 255 -0.22 -19.02 13.55
C TYR A 255 -0.60 -19.40 14.97
N GLU A 256 -1.73 -18.93 15.50
CA GLU A 256 -2.12 -19.18 16.89
C GLU A 256 -3.39 -20.04 17.03
N ASN A 257 -4.02 -20.46 15.93
CA ASN A 257 -5.27 -21.24 15.91
C ASN A 257 -6.39 -20.65 16.79
N LYS A 258 -6.32 -19.35 17.14
CA LYS A 258 -7.36 -18.64 17.89
C LYS A 258 -8.23 -17.88 16.90
N SER A 259 -9.51 -18.24 16.82
CA SER A 259 -10.53 -17.49 16.09
C SER A 259 -10.80 -16.15 16.79
N LEU A 260 -11.23 -15.13 16.06
CA LEU A 260 -11.67 -13.85 16.66
C LEU A 260 -12.84 -14.07 17.65
N LYS A 261 -13.63 -15.15 17.46
CA LYS A 261 -14.63 -15.64 18.42
C LYS A 261 -14.01 -16.08 19.75
N ASP A 262 -12.83 -16.68 19.74
CA ASP A 262 -12.14 -17.12 20.96
C ASP A 262 -11.57 -15.93 21.74
N SER A 263 -11.17 -14.85 21.03
CA SER A 263 -10.69 -13.61 21.67
C SER A 263 -11.80 -12.68 22.19
N ILE A 264 -13.00 -12.72 21.60
CA ILE A 264 -14.18 -11.99 22.13
C ILE A 264 -14.70 -12.68 23.40
N ASN A 265 -14.63 -14.02 23.45
CA ASN A 265 -15.01 -14.79 24.65
C ASN A 265 -14.03 -14.61 25.84
N GLU A 266 -12.79 -14.19 25.61
CA GLU A 266 -11.82 -13.95 26.69
C GLU A 266 -11.89 -12.52 27.28
N ASN A 267 -12.60 -11.55 26.67
CA ASN A 267 -12.54 -10.13 27.12
C ASN A 267 -13.84 -9.32 27.08
N VAL A 268 -15.02 -9.94 27.03
CA VAL A 268 -16.28 -9.20 27.19
C VAL A 268 -17.12 -9.81 28.30
N CYS A 269 -17.17 -9.11 29.44
CA CYS A 269 -18.29 -9.20 30.38
C CYS A 269 -19.56 -8.75 29.64
N VAL A 270 -20.23 -9.68 28.96
CA VAL A 270 -21.64 -9.49 28.60
C VAL A 270 -22.43 -9.85 29.85
N LEU A 271 -22.98 -8.83 30.52
CA LEU A 271 -23.98 -9.02 31.55
C LEU A 271 -25.08 -9.92 30.98
N LYS A 272 -25.23 -11.09 31.59
CA LYS A 272 -26.41 -11.94 31.45
C LYS A 272 -27.62 -11.07 31.78
N GLN A 273 -28.52 -10.89 30.82
CA GLN A 273 -29.91 -10.58 31.13
C GLN A 273 -30.66 -11.90 31.20
N ASP A 274 -31.47 -12.00 32.25
CA ASP A 274 -32.32 -13.13 32.61
C ASP A 274 -33.28 -13.55 31.48
#